data_AF-A0A7X7ZVX1-F1
#
_entry.id   AF-A0A7X7ZVX1-F1
#
_cell.length_a   1.000
_cell.length_b   1.000
_cell.length_c   1.000
_cell.angle_alpha   90.00
_cell.angle_beta   90.00
_cell.angle_gamma   90.00
#
_symmetry.space_group_name_H-M   'P 1'
#
loop_
_entity.id
_entity.type
_entity.pdbx_description
1 polymer ?
#
loop_
_entity_poly.entity_id
_entity_poly.type
_entity_poly.pdbx_seq_one_letter_code
_entity_poly.pdbx_strand_id
1 'polypeptide(L)'
;MQGDRKLCPVCRSSRLIMKYEAKYVYSYVIDEDKPGLKNETEFLPFLYDRREQVEADQYIECGSWGTRLPVFYTQADGGFDL
;
A
#
# COMPACT_ATOMS: atom_id res chain seq x y z
N MET A 1 4.69 6.60 -32.59
CA MET A 1 5.00 7.25 -31.31
C MET A 1 5.33 6.14 -30.33
N GLN A 2 6.62 5.80 -30.20
CA GLN A 2 7.08 4.65 -29.42
C GLN A 2 7.11 5.09 -27.95
N GLY A 3 6.20 4.56 -27.12
CA GLY A 3 6.20 4.86 -25.69
C GLY A 3 7.51 4.36 -25.08
N ASP A 4 8.21 5.24 -24.37
CA ASP A 4 9.46 4.90 -23.68
C ASP A 4 9.20 3.72 -22.74
N ARG A 5 9.79 2.56 -23.08
CA ARG A 5 9.64 1.35 -22.28
C ARG A 5 10.37 1.59 -20.97
N LYS A 6 9.63 1.75 -19.87
CA LYS A 6 10.21 1.93 -18.53
C LYS A 6 10.98 0.65 -18.15
N LEU A 7 12.31 0.76 -18.06
CA LEU A 7 13.22 -0.34 -17.72
C LEU A 7 13.84 -0.09 -16.35
N CYS A 8 14.12 -1.17 -15.63
CA CYS A 8 14.91 -1.09 -14.41
C CYS A 8 16.29 -0.47 -14.72
N PRO A 9 16.72 0.59 -14.01
CA PRO A 9 18.00 1.24 -14.28
C PRO A 9 19.20 0.33 -13.96
N VAL A 10 19.03 -0.65 -13.08
CA VAL A 10 20.09 -1.55 -12.64
C VAL A 10 20.31 -2.71 -13.62
N CYS A 11 19.24 -3.36 -14.06
CA CYS A 11 19.33 -4.59 -14.85
C CYS A 11 18.67 -4.54 -16.22
N ARG A 12 18.09 -3.38 -16.58
CA ARG A 12 17.33 -3.16 -17.83
C ARG A 12 16.16 -4.11 -18.06
N SER A 13 15.74 -4.85 -17.04
CA SER A 13 14.54 -5.68 -17.08
C SER A 13 13.30 -4.79 -17.19
N SER A 14 12.34 -5.19 -18.01
CA SER A 14 11.02 -4.57 -18.06
C SER A 14 10.04 -5.16 -17.03
N ARG A 15 10.48 -6.10 -16.19
CA ARG A 15 9.66 -6.69 -15.14
C ARG A 15 9.66 -5.74 -13.93
N LEU A 16 8.84 -4.70 -14.02
CA LEU A 16 8.60 -3.74 -12.94
C LEU A 16 7.25 -4.04 -12.29
N ILE A 17 7.19 -4.00 -10.96
CA ILE A 17 6.00 -4.28 -10.16
C ILE A 17 5.73 -3.06 -9.30
N MET A 18 4.55 -2.45 -9.44
CA MET A 18 4.14 -1.37 -8.53
C MET A 18 3.65 -1.97 -7.21
N LYS A 19 4.12 -1.42 -6.09
CA LYS A 19 3.72 -1.82 -4.74
C LYS A 19 3.21 -0.62 -3.96
N TYR A 20 2.22 -0.88 -3.12
CA TYR A 20 1.69 0.05 -2.14
C TYR A 20 1.72 -0.67 -0.80
N GLU A 21 2.54 -0.18 0.13
CA GLU A 21 2.66 -0.68 1.49
C GLU A 21 1.97 0.31 2.42
N ALA A 22 1.07 -0.19 3.27
CA ALA A 22 0.38 0.66 4.23
C ALA A 22 0.31 -0.05 5.57
N LYS A 23 0.55 0.73 6.63
CA LYS A 23 0.45 0.28 8.01
C LYS A 23 -0.77 0.91 8.64
N TYR A 24 -1.61 0.08 9.22
CA TYR A 24 -2.85 0.50 9.86
C TYR A 24 -2.83 0.18 11.35
N VAL A 25 -3.37 1.08 12.15
CA VAL A 25 -3.75 0.84 13.53
C VAL A 25 -5.25 0.67 13.59
N TYR A 26 -5.68 -0.49 14.09
CA TYR A 26 -7.08 -0.81 14.36
C TYR A 26 -7.35 -0.58 15.84
N SER A 27 -8.39 0.18 16.15
CA SER A 27 -8.78 0.48 17.52
C SER A 27 -10.21 0.04 17.77
N TYR A 28 -10.41 -0.50 18.97
CA TYR A 28 -11.71 -0.91 19.50
C TYR A 28 -11.89 -0.21 20.85
N VAL A 29 -13.06 0.34 21.07
CA VAL A 29 -13.49 0.72 22.42
C VAL A 29 -13.77 -0.57 23.18
N ILE A 30 -13.27 -0.66 24.41
CA ILE A 30 -13.64 -1.76 25.30
C ILE A 30 -14.96 -1.38 25.94
N ASP A 31 -15.99 -2.20 25.73
CA ASP A 31 -17.31 -2.03 26.33
C ASP A 31 -17.67 -3.25 27.18
N GLU A 32 -18.10 -2.98 28.41
CA GLU A 32 -18.30 -3.93 29.52
C GLU A 32 -17.10 -4.86 29.77
N ASP A 33 -16.90 -5.88 28.93
CA ASP A 33 -15.78 -6.85 28.96
C ASP A 33 -15.33 -7.31 27.55
N LYS A 34 -15.74 -6.61 26.48
CA LYS A 34 -15.51 -7.02 25.08
C LYS A 34 -14.90 -5.90 24.23
N PRO A 35 -14.07 -6.23 23.23
CA PRO A 35 -13.55 -5.25 22.28
C PRO A 35 -14.52 -4.95 21.13
N GLY A 36 -14.94 -3.70 21.05
CA GLY A 36 -15.59 -3.09 19.88
C GLY A 36 -17.07 -2.84 20.09
N LEU A 37 -17.51 -1.62 19.81
CA LEU A 37 -18.94 -1.25 19.87
C LEU A 37 -19.76 -1.95 18.78
N LYS A 38 -19.09 -2.41 17.71
CA LYS A 38 -19.71 -3.09 16.56
C LYS A 38 -19.59 -4.62 16.64
N ASN A 39 -18.99 -5.16 17.70
CA ASN A 39 -18.77 -6.59 17.91
C ASN A 39 -19.63 -7.10 19.07
N GLU A 40 -20.95 -6.97 18.93
CA GLU A 40 -21.90 -7.26 20.02
C GLU A 40 -22.01 -8.77 20.32
N THR A 41 -21.99 -9.60 19.27
CA THR A 41 -22.23 -11.06 19.37
C THR A 41 -20.95 -11.89 19.26
N GLU A 42 -20.05 -11.55 18.34
CA GLU A 42 -18.77 -12.21 18.09
C GLU A 42 -17.68 -11.20 17.78
N PHE A 43 -16.43 -11.51 18.13
CA PHE A 43 -15.31 -10.65 17.81
C PHE A 43 -14.93 -10.81 16.33
N LEU A 44 -15.27 -9.81 15.52
CA LEU A 44 -14.91 -9.74 14.10
C LEU A 44 -13.78 -8.71 13.94
N PRO A 45 -12.50 -9.14 13.79
CA PRO A 45 -11.36 -8.23 13.73
C PRO A 45 -11.42 -7.21 12.58
N PHE A 46 -12.21 -7.47 11.53
CA PHE A 46 -12.41 -6.51 10.45
C PHE A 46 -13.44 -5.42 10.77
N LEU A 47 -14.24 -5.58 11.84
CA LEU A 47 -15.20 -4.60 12.36
C LEU A 47 -14.56 -3.82 13.51
N TYR A 48 -13.69 -2.88 13.15
CA TYR A 48 -13.07 -1.93 14.08
C TYR A 48 -13.93 -0.68 14.26
N ASP A 49 -13.75 0.00 15.39
CA ASP A 49 -14.40 1.30 15.63
C ASP A 49 -13.68 2.40 14.85
N ARG A 50 -12.34 2.33 14.85
CA ARG A 50 -11.47 3.24 14.10
C ARG A 50 -10.36 2.48 13.40
N ARG A 51 -10.05 2.91 12.17
CA ARG A 51 -8.85 2.52 11.42
C ARG A 51 -8.10 3.78 11.06
N GLU A 52 -6.83 3.82 11.42
CA GLU A 52 -5.93 4.91 11.09
C GLU A 52 -4.76 4.38 10.28
N GLN A 53 -4.50 5.01 9.13
CA GLN A 53 -3.28 4.73 8.37
C GLN A 53 -2.16 5.57 8.96
N VAL A 54 -1.18 4.90 9.56
CA VAL A 54 -0.05 5.58 10.23
C VAL A 54 1.15 5.74 9.31
N GLU A 55 1.30 4.83 8.35
CA GLU A 55 2.39 4.87 7.36
C GLU A 55 1.86 4.41 6.00
N ALA A 56 2.39 5.01 4.94
CA ALA A 56 2.13 4.67 3.57
C ALA A 56 3.42 4.81 2.78
N ASP A 57 3.75 3.81 1.97
CA ASP A 57 4.85 3.88 1.02
C ASP A 57 4.37 3.35 -0.33
N GLN A 58 4.78 4.00 -1.40
CA GLN A 58 4.49 3.59 -2.77
C GLN A 58 5.77 3.60 -3.56
N TYR A 59 6.08 2.47 -4.18
CA TYR A 59 7.32 2.30 -4.91
C TYR A 59 7.16 1.26 -6.01
N ILE A 60 8.07 1.28 -6.97
CA ILE A 60 8.20 0.23 -7.98
C ILE A 60 9.34 -0.69 -7.56
N GLU A 61 9.11 -1.99 -7.63
CA GLU A 61 10.13 -3.01 -7.42
C GLU A 61 10.49 -3.69 -8.74
N CYS A 62 11.78 -3.82 -9.02
CA CYS A 62 12.22 -4.67 -10.11
C CYS A 62 12.03 -6.15 -9.74
N GLY A 63 11.16 -6.86 -10.44
CA GLY A 63 10.90 -8.28 -10.21
C GLY A 63 12.05 -9.21 -10.61
N SER A 64 13.15 -8.68 -11.13
CA SER A 64 14.37 -9.44 -11.45
C SER A 64 15.47 -9.30 -10.39
N TRP A 65 15.58 -8.14 -9.73
CA TRP A 65 16.70 -7.82 -8.81
C TRP A 65 16.23 -7.29 -7.44
N GLY A 66 14.93 -7.08 -7.25
CA GLY A 66 14.35 -6.54 -6.02
C GLY A 66 14.62 -5.05 -5.78
N THR A 67 15.27 -4.35 -6.71
CA THR A 67 15.57 -2.91 -6.58
C THR A 67 14.27 -2.12 -6.41
N ARG A 68 14.14 -1.41 -5.29
CA ARG A 68 13.07 -0.44 -5.06
C ARG A 68 13.44 0.88 -5.75
N LEU A 69 12.55 1.35 -6.61
CA LEU A 69 12.61 2.62 -7.31
C LEU A 69 11.57 3.54 -6.65
N PRO A 70 11.97 4.72 -6.15
CA PRO A 70 11.01 5.67 -5.61
C PRO A 70 10.03 6.09 -6.72
N VAL A 71 8.75 6.18 -6.39
CA VAL A 71 7.73 6.66 -7.32
C VAL A 71 7.04 7.86 -6.72
N PHE A 72 6.94 8.93 -7.50
CA PHE A 72 6.06 10.06 -7.19
C PHE A 72 4.82 9.93 -8.06
N TYR A 73 3.70 9.50 -7.46
CA TYR A 73 2.43 9.49 -8.17
C TYR A 73 1.68 10.79 -7.90
N THR A 74 1.71 11.71 -8.86
CA THR A 74 0.72 12.78 -8.91
C THR A 74 -0.50 12.25 -9.66
N GLN A 75 -1.63 12.11 -8.97
CA GLN A 75 -2.92 11.68 -9.54
C GLN A 75 -3.39 12.49 -10.76
N ALA A 76 -2.71 13.57 -11.12
CA ALA A 76 -3.10 14.50 -12.17
C ALA A 76 -2.89 13.97 -13.60
N ASP A 77 -1.90 13.11 -13.89
CA ASP A 77 -1.48 12.89 -15.29
C ASP A 77 -1.21 11.42 -15.65
N GLY A 78 -2.25 10.57 -15.66
CA GLY A 78 -2.33 9.35 -16.51
C GLY A 78 -1.21 8.30 -16.48
N GLY A 79 -0.23 8.38 -15.57
CA GLY A 79 0.98 7.56 -15.56
C GLY A 79 1.88 7.83 -14.34
N PHE A 80 2.99 7.09 -14.24
CA PHE A 80 3.97 7.19 -13.15
C PHE A 80 5.34 7.56 -13.72
N ASP A 81 6.09 8.43 -13.05
CA ASP A 81 7.48 8.74 -13.37
C ASP A 81 8.48 7.97 -12.50
N LEU A 82 9.58 7.53 -13.14
CA LEU A 82 10.65 6.71 -12.56
C LEU A 82 11.95 7.49 -12.57
#